data_AF-A0A1I6U2M8-F1
#
_entry.id   AF-A0A1I6U2M8-F1
#
_cell.length_a   1.000
_cell.length_b   1.000
_cell.length_c   1.000
_cell.angle_alpha   90.00
_cell.angle_beta   90.00
_cell.angle_gamma   90.00
#
_symmetry.space_group_name_H-M   'P 1'
#
loop_
_entity.id
_entity.type
_entity.pdbx_description
1 polymer ?
#
loop_
_entity_poly.entity_id
_entity_poly.type
_entity_poly.pdbx_seq_one_letter_code
_entity_poly.pdbx_strand_id
1 'polypeptide(L)'
;MYFINNSHEKNFNHLTQMVFRASNDVEYQVLSYVLALPEVYNRCIEDPLLHESPYAWIYDYKDVSYTEKDGDELIEVFDIEYKTDKKGVPVYSDAYSVLPTSYKIILDVGINLFNNREQDFTVMDGLGTWDDKLFKVFLQLILIRKSTRNMPGVKITLH
;
A
#
# COMPACT_ATOMS: atom_id res chain seq x y z
N MET A 1 -9.03 -15.39 -2.88
CA MET A 1 -7.84 -14.52 -2.92
C MET A 1 -6.66 -15.34 -2.42
N TYR A 2 -5.50 -15.26 -3.06
CA TYR A 2 -4.28 -15.90 -2.55
C TYR A 2 -3.77 -15.13 -1.33
N PHE A 3 -3.28 -15.83 -0.31
CA PHE A 3 -2.56 -15.25 0.83
C PHE A 3 -1.32 -16.11 1.10
N ILE A 4 -0.20 -15.48 1.45
CA ILE A 4 1.07 -16.21 1.68
C ILE A 4 1.03 -17.08 2.95
N ASN A 5 0.14 -16.72 3.90
CA ASN A 5 -0.16 -17.43 5.14
C ASN A 5 -1.41 -16.82 5.81
N ASN A 6 -1.84 -17.40 6.93
CA ASN A 6 -3.00 -16.94 7.71
C ASN A 6 -2.84 -15.52 8.27
N SER A 7 -1.60 -15.07 8.57
CA SER A 7 -1.37 -13.71 9.05
C SER A 7 -1.67 -12.68 7.96
N HIS A 8 -1.28 -12.97 6.72
CA HIS A 8 -1.58 -12.10 5.57
C HIS A 8 -3.10 -11.91 5.41
N GLU A 9 -3.90 -12.99 5.50
CA GLU A 9 -5.37 -12.90 5.43
C GLU A 9 -5.97 -12.09 6.59
N LYS A 10 -5.53 -12.34 7.83
CA LYS A 10 -6.01 -11.62 9.01
C LYS A 10 -5.70 -10.12 8.92
N ASN A 11 -4.47 -9.79 8.53
CA ASN A 11 -4.04 -8.41 8.32
C ASN A 11 -4.89 -7.72 7.25
N PHE A 12 -5.21 -8.41 6.15
CA PHE A 12 -6.03 -7.85 5.08
C PHE A 12 -7.46 -7.55 5.55
N ASN A 13 -8.07 -8.47 6.31
CA ASN A 13 -9.39 -8.24 6.89
C ASN A 13 -9.38 -7.08 7.90
N HIS A 14 -8.29 -6.91 8.66
CA HIS A 14 -8.15 -5.76 9.54
C HIS A 14 -8.01 -4.45 8.76
N LEU A 15 -7.11 -4.39 7.78
CA LEU A 15 -6.89 -3.17 6.98
C LEU A 15 -8.11 -2.77 6.15
N THR A 16 -8.92 -3.71 5.67
CA THR A 16 -10.15 -3.37 4.92
C THR A 16 -11.26 -2.78 5.79
N GLN A 17 -11.20 -2.99 7.11
CA GLN A 17 -12.11 -2.36 8.08
C GLN A 17 -11.59 -1.01 8.58
N MET A 18 -10.27 -0.83 8.63
CA MET A 18 -9.60 0.34 9.20
C MET A 18 -9.28 1.43 8.16
N VAL A 19 -8.75 1.06 7.00
CA VAL A 19 -8.34 2.02 5.96
C VAL A 19 -9.58 2.56 5.27
N PHE A 20 -9.62 3.88 5.10
CA PHE A 20 -10.75 4.57 4.48
C PHE A 20 -11.13 3.95 3.12
N ARG A 21 -12.44 3.76 2.88
CA ARG A 21 -13.03 3.25 1.63
C ARG A 21 -12.63 1.84 1.16
N ALA A 22 -11.71 1.15 1.84
CA ALA A 22 -11.23 -0.18 1.43
C ALA A 22 -12.34 -1.24 1.30
N SER A 23 -13.47 -1.08 2.01
CA SER A 23 -14.62 -1.99 1.87
C SER A 23 -15.31 -1.93 0.51
N ASN A 24 -15.28 -0.78 -0.18
CA ASN A 24 -16.06 -0.54 -1.40
C ASN A 24 -15.23 -0.02 -2.58
N ASP A 25 -13.96 0.32 -2.36
CA ASP A 25 -13.07 0.87 -3.37
C ASP A 25 -11.95 -0.11 -3.70
N VAL A 26 -11.90 -0.53 -4.96
CA VAL A 26 -10.92 -1.49 -5.46
C VAL A 26 -9.48 -0.97 -5.34
N GLU A 27 -9.26 0.33 -5.41
CA GLU A 27 -7.95 0.95 -5.27
C GLU A 27 -7.44 0.74 -3.85
N TYR A 28 -8.27 1.10 -2.88
CA TYR A 28 -7.96 0.90 -1.47
C TYR A 28 -7.85 -0.58 -1.12
N GLN A 29 -8.61 -1.48 -1.76
CA GLN A 29 -8.42 -2.93 -1.59
C GLN A 29 -7.06 -3.41 -2.05
N VAL A 30 -6.55 -2.92 -3.18
CA VAL A 30 -5.19 -3.25 -3.65
C VAL A 30 -4.16 -2.79 -2.62
N LEU A 31 -4.28 -1.56 -2.14
CA LEU A 31 -3.35 -1.00 -1.17
C LEU A 31 -3.41 -1.75 0.16
N SER A 32 -4.61 -2.01 0.69
CA SER A 32 -4.79 -2.82 1.89
C SER A 32 -4.23 -4.24 1.72
N TYR A 33 -4.34 -4.84 0.53
CA TYR A 33 -3.79 -6.17 0.28
C TYR A 33 -2.26 -6.20 0.31
N VAL A 34 -1.58 -5.23 -0.33
CA VAL A 34 -0.10 -5.20 -0.28
C VAL A 34 0.41 -4.87 1.12
N LEU A 35 -0.24 -3.94 1.83
CA LEU A 35 0.11 -3.57 3.20
C LEU A 35 -0.15 -4.72 4.19
N ALA A 36 -1.06 -5.64 3.87
CA ALA A 36 -1.37 -6.80 4.70
C ALA A 36 -0.26 -7.88 4.71
N LEU A 37 0.71 -7.82 3.81
CA LEU A 37 1.88 -8.70 3.87
C LEU A 37 2.53 -8.58 5.26
N PRO A 38 2.72 -9.69 6.02
CA PRO A 38 3.17 -9.62 7.41
C PRO A 38 4.44 -8.77 7.63
N GLU A 39 5.38 -8.86 6.68
CA GLU A 39 6.61 -8.06 6.70
C GLU A 39 6.33 -6.55 6.58
N VAL A 40 5.37 -6.16 5.75
CA VAL A 40 4.98 -4.75 5.55
C VAL A 40 4.09 -4.28 6.69
N TYR A 41 3.08 -5.06 7.04
CA TYR A 41 2.09 -4.77 8.07
C TYR A 41 2.73 -4.41 9.41
N ASN A 42 3.70 -5.20 9.86
CA ASN A 42 4.41 -4.98 11.12
C ASN A 42 5.21 -3.67 11.17
N ARG A 43 5.43 -3.02 10.02
CA ARG A 43 6.17 -1.76 9.92
C ARG A 43 5.27 -0.54 9.83
N CYS A 44 4.04 -0.71 9.35
CA CYS A 44 3.14 0.41 9.09
C CYS A 44 1.97 0.48 10.06
N ILE A 45 1.58 -0.61 10.74
CA ILE A 45 0.32 -0.66 11.50
C ILE A 45 0.22 0.36 12.64
N GLU A 46 1.35 0.71 13.25
CA GLU A 46 1.42 1.69 14.32
C GLU A 46 1.57 3.14 13.80
N ASP A 47 1.63 3.34 12.47
CA ASP A 47 1.65 4.68 11.89
C ASP A 47 0.30 5.37 12.13
N PRO A 48 0.27 6.54 12.80
CA PRO A 48 -0.97 7.20 13.18
C PRO A 48 -1.81 7.61 11.96
N LEU A 49 -1.18 7.80 10.80
CA LEU A 49 -1.82 8.26 9.58
C LEU A 49 -2.19 7.13 8.63
N LEU A 50 -1.99 5.86 9.00
CA LEU A 50 -2.29 4.72 8.14
C LEU A 50 -3.75 4.70 7.64
N HIS A 51 -4.68 5.27 8.40
CA HIS A 51 -6.10 5.33 8.06
C HIS A 51 -6.44 6.41 7.00
N GLU A 52 -5.80 7.58 7.07
CA GLU A 52 -5.98 8.72 6.14
C GLU A 52 -5.03 8.66 4.94
N SER A 53 -3.76 8.36 5.20
CA SER A 53 -2.67 8.31 4.23
C SER A 53 -1.90 6.99 4.34
N PRO A 54 -2.47 5.87 3.84
CA PRO A 54 -1.96 4.50 4.04
C PRO A 54 -0.54 4.20 3.51
N TYR A 55 0.07 5.15 2.80
CA TYR A 55 1.42 5.06 2.25
C TYR A 55 2.37 6.13 2.81
N ALA A 56 1.92 7.02 3.70
CA ALA A 56 2.76 8.09 4.26
C ALA A 56 3.97 7.55 5.02
N TRP A 57 3.79 6.46 5.78
CA TRP A 57 4.81 5.78 6.58
C TRP A 57 6.08 5.37 5.80
N ILE A 58 6.02 5.32 4.46
CA ILE A 58 7.16 5.00 3.59
C ILE A 58 8.24 6.07 3.69
N TYR A 59 7.85 7.32 3.94
CA TYR A 59 8.75 8.46 4.00
C TYR A 59 8.79 9.03 5.41
N ASP A 60 9.89 9.68 5.71
CA ASP A 60 9.96 10.57 6.85
C ASP A 60 9.07 11.79 6.58
N TYR A 61 8.08 12.01 7.43
CA TYR A 61 7.19 13.17 7.34
C TYR A 61 7.07 13.90 8.68
N LYS A 62 6.50 15.10 8.61
CA LYS A 62 6.03 15.87 9.75
C LYS A 62 4.53 16.08 9.56
N ASP A 63 3.77 15.74 10.58
CA ASP A 63 2.36 16.11 10.66
C ASP A 63 2.27 17.63 10.87
N VAL A 64 1.62 18.31 9.93
CA VAL A 64 1.38 19.77 9.97
C VAL A 64 -0.12 20.08 9.94
N SER A 65 -0.94 19.09 10.28
CA SER A 65 -2.38 19.23 10.38
C SER A 65 -2.77 20.35 11.34
N TYR A 66 -3.85 21.04 11.02
CA TYR A 66 -4.32 22.19 11.79
C TYR A 66 -5.85 22.24 11.80
N THR A 67 -6.40 22.95 12.79
CA THR A 67 -7.85 23.18 12.86
C THR A 67 -8.16 24.56 12.30
N GLU A 68 -9.09 24.63 11.36
CA GLU A 68 -9.61 25.87 10.79
C GLU A 68 -11.08 26.05 11.17
N LYS A 69 -11.53 27.30 11.28
CA LYS A 69 -12.96 27.60 11.42
C LYS A 69 -13.59 27.82 10.05
N ASP A 70 -14.59 27.02 9.72
CA ASP A 70 -15.49 27.27 8.61
C ASP A 70 -16.87 27.65 9.17
N GLY A 71 -17.14 28.96 9.23
CA GLY A 71 -18.30 29.50 9.95
C GLY A 71 -18.24 29.22 11.46
N ASP A 72 -19.23 28.47 11.95
CA ASP A 72 -19.34 28.06 13.36
C ASP A 72 -18.73 26.67 13.64
N GLU A 73 -18.26 25.95 12.61
CA GLU A 73 -17.68 24.62 12.73
C GLU A 73 -16.15 24.69 12.76
N LEU A 74 -15.53 23.80 13.55
CA LEU A 74 -14.10 23.56 13.53
C LEU A 74 -13.84 22.35 12.64
N ILE A 75 -13.07 22.54 11.57
CA ILE A 75 -12.67 21.49 10.64
C ILE A 75 -11.20 21.18 10.89
N GLU A 76 -10.88 19.90 11.01
CA GLU A 76 -9.49 19.42 11.03
C GLU A 76 -9.01 19.26 9.58
N VAL A 77 -8.01 20.05 9.20
CA VAL A 77 -7.36 19.96 7.90
C VAL A 77 -6.13 19.07 8.08
N PHE A 78 -6.20 17.90 7.46
CA PHE A 78 -5.10 16.95 7.42
C PHE A 78 -4.04 17.41 6.43
N ASP A 79 -2.80 17.54 6.88
CA ASP A 79 -1.68 17.87 6.00
C ASP A 79 -0.35 17.30 6.52
N ILE A 80 0.52 16.90 5.59
CA ILE A 80 1.82 16.31 5.89
C ILE A 80 2.92 16.92 5.02
N GLU A 81 4.06 17.21 5.67
CA GLU A 81 5.27 17.65 4.98
C GLU A 81 6.30 16.52 4.98
N TYR A 82 6.65 16.01 3.79
CA TYR A 82 7.74 15.05 3.66
C TYR A 82 9.09 15.72 3.90
N LYS A 83 9.93 15.11 4.74
CA LYS A 83 11.33 15.51 4.85
C LYS A 83 12.04 15.19 3.55
N THR A 84 12.81 16.14 3.05
CA THR A 84 13.57 15.99 1.81
C THR A 84 15.06 16.08 2.06
N ASP A 85 15.84 15.45 1.18
CA ASP A 85 17.29 15.60 1.15
C ASP A 85 17.70 16.96 0.55
N LYS A 86 19.01 17.18 0.39
CA LYS A 86 19.56 18.43 -0.18
C LYS A 86 19.14 18.68 -1.64
N LYS A 87 18.56 17.70 -2.33
CA LYS A 87 18.07 17.78 -3.71
C LYS A 87 16.55 17.91 -3.78
N GLY A 88 15.85 17.98 -2.64
CA GLY A 88 14.40 18.03 -2.59
C GLY A 88 13.72 16.66 -2.77
N VAL A 89 14.47 15.55 -2.66
CA VAL A 89 13.91 14.20 -2.80
C VAL A 89 13.40 13.72 -1.43
N PRO A 90 12.17 13.20 -1.31
CA PRO A 90 11.65 12.64 -0.07
C PRO A 90 12.58 11.56 0.51
N VAL A 91 12.87 11.67 1.80
CA VAL A 91 13.69 10.69 2.53
C VAL A 91 12.81 9.54 2.99
N TYR A 92 13.25 8.31 2.76
CA TYR A 92 12.55 7.12 3.25
C TYR A 92 12.61 7.03 4.78
N SER A 93 11.55 6.53 5.40
CA SER A 93 11.52 6.26 6.84
C SER A 93 12.43 5.10 7.21
N ASP A 94 12.81 4.99 8.49
CA ASP A 94 13.56 3.83 8.99
C ASP A 94 12.78 2.52 8.80
N ALA A 95 11.46 2.57 9.02
CA ALA A 95 10.56 1.43 8.86
C ALA A 95 10.58 0.86 7.43
N TYR A 96 10.53 1.73 6.42
CA TYR A 96 10.65 1.33 5.01
C TYR A 96 12.08 0.96 4.62
N SER A 97 13.07 1.71 5.10
CA SER A 97 14.47 1.56 4.67
C SER A 97 15.03 0.16 4.93
N VAL A 98 14.59 -0.49 6.02
CA VAL A 98 14.99 -1.86 6.39
C VAL A 98 14.19 -2.97 5.71
N LEU A 99 13.20 -2.65 4.85
CA LEU A 99 12.51 -3.68 4.08
C LEU A 99 13.45 -4.36 3.08
N PRO A 100 13.32 -5.68 2.89
CA PRO A 100 14.00 -6.37 1.80
C PRO A 100 13.59 -5.78 0.44
N THR A 101 14.53 -5.74 -0.51
CA THR A 101 14.30 -5.19 -1.86
C THR A 101 13.08 -5.81 -2.54
N SER A 102 12.87 -7.13 -2.41
CA SER A 102 11.70 -7.81 -2.96
C SER A 102 10.36 -7.23 -2.46
N TYR A 103 10.30 -6.84 -1.18
CA TYR A 103 9.12 -6.23 -0.57
C TYR A 103 8.95 -4.77 -0.94
N LYS A 104 10.05 -4.02 -1.14
CA LYS A 104 9.97 -2.65 -1.65
C LYS A 104 9.35 -2.64 -3.05
N ILE A 105 9.84 -3.51 -3.92
CA ILE A 105 9.34 -3.63 -5.31
C ILE A 105 7.85 -4.03 -5.33
N ILE A 106 7.40 -5.01 -4.53
CA ILE A 106 5.97 -5.39 -4.52
C ILE A 106 5.08 -4.29 -3.93
N LEU A 107 5.60 -3.52 -2.97
CA LEU A 107 4.90 -2.38 -2.40
C LEU A 107 4.74 -1.26 -3.43
N ASP A 108 5.79 -0.96 -4.19
CA ASP A 108 5.75 0.02 -5.28
C ASP A 108 4.70 -0.37 -6.34
N VAL A 109 4.56 -1.66 -6.65
CA VAL A 109 3.47 -2.15 -7.52
C VAL A 109 2.11 -1.86 -6.92
N GLY A 110 1.89 -2.19 -5.64
CA GLY A 110 0.60 -1.97 -4.99
C GLY A 110 0.20 -0.50 -4.96
N ILE A 111 1.17 0.41 -4.71
CA ILE A 111 0.95 1.86 -4.71
C ILE A 111 0.66 2.38 -6.12
N ASN A 112 1.41 1.91 -7.13
CA ASN A 112 1.14 2.24 -8.53
C ASN A 112 -0.27 1.81 -8.96
N LEU A 113 -0.71 0.63 -8.52
CA LEU A 113 -2.06 0.13 -8.82
C LEU A 113 -3.16 0.88 -8.04
N PHE A 114 -2.87 1.45 -6.86
CA PHE A 114 -3.79 2.28 -6.08
C PHE A 114 -4.13 3.57 -6.83
N ASN A 115 -3.16 4.44 -7.11
CA ASN A 115 -3.43 5.78 -7.64
C ASN A 115 -2.45 6.28 -8.72
N ASN A 116 -1.71 5.36 -9.38
CA ASN A 116 -0.78 5.69 -10.47
C ASN A 116 0.26 6.75 -10.07
N ARG A 117 0.95 6.53 -8.94
CA ARG A 117 2.04 7.41 -8.51
C ARG A 117 3.18 7.38 -9.53
N GLU A 118 3.79 8.53 -9.81
CA GLU A 118 4.78 8.77 -10.88
C GLU A 118 6.11 7.98 -10.79
N GLN A 119 6.22 6.97 -9.93
CA GLN A 119 7.42 6.12 -9.86
C GLN A 119 7.26 4.91 -10.78
N ASP A 120 7.98 4.94 -11.89
CA ASP A 120 8.06 3.83 -12.84
C ASP A 120 8.40 2.52 -12.11
N PHE A 121 7.54 1.51 -12.24
CA PHE A 121 7.83 0.15 -11.82
C PHE A 121 8.27 -0.69 -13.02
N THR A 122 9.39 -1.40 -12.88
CA THR A 122 9.86 -2.35 -13.88
C THR A 122 9.51 -3.78 -13.46
N VAL A 123 8.68 -4.45 -14.26
CA VAL A 123 8.29 -5.86 -14.05
C VAL A 123 9.51 -6.78 -13.93
N MET A 124 10.57 -6.51 -14.71
CA MET A 124 11.81 -7.30 -14.67
C MET A 124 12.52 -7.25 -13.31
N ASP A 125 12.47 -6.12 -12.60
CA ASP A 125 13.06 -6.01 -11.26
C ASP A 125 12.31 -6.92 -10.28
N GLY A 126 10.98 -6.96 -10.41
CA GLY A 126 10.13 -7.88 -9.67
C GLY A 126 10.44 -9.35 -10.01
N LEU A 127 10.43 -9.72 -11.29
CA LEU A 127 10.67 -11.09 -11.75
C LEU A 127 12.07 -11.61 -11.38
N GLY A 128 13.07 -10.73 -11.30
CA GLY A 128 14.42 -11.10 -10.89
C GLY A 128 14.60 -11.29 -9.38
N THR A 129 13.64 -10.84 -8.56
CA THR A 129 13.81 -10.74 -7.09
C THR A 129 12.72 -11.48 -6.29
N TRP A 130 11.53 -11.66 -6.84
CA TRP A 130 10.41 -12.31 -6.16
C TRP A 130 10.54 -13.82 -6.16
N ASP A 131 10.23 -14.43 -5.01
CA ASP A 131 9.99 -15.86 -4.91
C ASP A 131 8.56 -16.21 -5.40
N ASP A 132 8.23 -17.50 -5.42
CA ASP A 132 6.91 -17.98 -5.85
C ASP A 132 5.75 -17.33 -5.07
N LYS A 133 5.98 -17.01 -3.78
CA LYS A 133 4.95 -16.40 -2.93
C LYS A 133 4.70 -14.96 -3.35
N LEU A 134 5.75 -14.14 -3.47
CA LEU A 134 5.61 -12.75 -3.90
C LEU A 134 5.17 -12.63 -5.34
N PHE A 135 5.54 -13.55 -6.22
CA PHE A 135 5.00 -13.61 -7.58
C PHE A 135 3.48 -13.89 -7.58
N LYS A 136 2.99 -14.81 -6.74
CA LYS A 136 1.55 -15.04 -6.58
C LYS A 136 0.83 -13.82 -5.98
N VAL A 137 1.47 -13.07 -5.07
CA VAL A 137 0.96 -11.80 -4.54
C VAL A 137 0.84 -10.76 -5.65
N PHE A 138 1.85 -10.63 -6.51
CA PHE A 138 1.83 -9.75 -7.68
C PHE A 138 0.63 -10.04 -8.60
N LEU A 139 0.41 -11.32 -8.93
CA LEU A 139 -0.76 -11.72 -9.71
C LEU A 139 -2.07 -11.38 -8.99
N GLN A 140 -2.13 -11.60 -7.68
CA GLN A 140 -3.32 -11.31 -6.89
C GLN A 140 -3.63 -9.80 -6.83
N LEU A 141 -2.62 -8.93 -6.74
CA LEU A 141 -2.78 -7.47 -6.81
C LEU A 141 -3.44 -7.04 -8.13
N ILE A 142 -2.97 -7.58 -9.26
CA ILE A 142 -3.56 -7.32 -10.57
C ILE A 142 -5.02 -7.78 -10.62
N LEU A 143 -5.32 -8.96 -10.07
CA LEU A 143 -6.68 -9.50 -10.06
C LEU A 143 -7.64 -8.67 -9.21
N ILE A 144 -7.18 -8.15 -8.06
CA ILE A 144 -7.96 -7.22 -7.24
C ILE A 144 -8.24 -5.96 -8.05
N ARG A 145 -7.20 -5.30 -8.60
CA ARG A 145 -7.38 -4.05 -9.35
C ARG A 145 -8.34 -4.17 -10.53
N LYS A 146 -8.31 -5.30 -11.25
CA LYS A 146 -9.24 -5.58 -12.36
C LYS A 146 -10.67 -5.94 -11.91
N SER A 147 -10.96 -5.90 -10.60
CA SER A 147 -12.28 -6.07 -9.98
C SER A 147 -13.00 -7.36 -10.40
N THR A 148 -12.27 -8.48 -10.50
CA THR A 148 -12.84 -9.77 -10.96
C THR A 148 -13.77 -9.60 -12.17
N ARG A 149 -13.36 -8.83 -13.18
CA ARG A 149 -14.05 -8.94 -14.48
C ARG A 149 -13.87 -10.38 -14.94
N ASN A 150 -14.97 -11.12 -14.94
CA ASN A 150 -15.07 -12.44 -15.55
C ASN A 150 -14.44 -12.31 -16.94
N MET A 151 -13.23 -12.84 -17.13
CA MET A 151 -12.55 -12.84 -18.43
C MET A 151 -12.91 -14.16 -19.09
N PRO A 152 -13.87 -14.17 -20.05
CA PRO A 152 -14.28 -15.41 -20.69
C PRO A 152 -13.06 -16.07 -21.34
N GLY A 153 -12.75 -17.31 -20.95
CA GLY A 153 -11.64 -18.09 -21.51
C GLY A 153 -10.35 -18.15 -20.68
N VAL A 154 -10.22 -17.39 -19.58
CA VAL A 154 -9.02 -17.47 -18.71
C VAL A 154 -9.35 -18.22 -17.42
N LYS A 155 -8.91 -19.48 -17.33
CA LYS A 155 -8.96 -20.28 -16.10
C LYS A 155 -7.62 -20.15 -15.38
N ILE A 156 -7.56 -19.29 -14.36
CA ILE A 156 -6.35 -19.17 -13.53
C ILE A 156 -6.39 -20.28 -12.48
N THR A 157 -5.63 -21.33 -12.71
CA THR A 157 -5.41 -22.39 -11.71
C THR A 157 -4.17 -22.02 -10.90
N LEU A 158 -4.37 -21.55 -9.67
CA LEU A 158 -3.27 -21.37 -8.71
C LEU A 158 -3.06 -22.72 -8.02
N HIS A 159 -1.96 -23.41 -8.37
CA HIS A 159 -1.51 -24.63 -7.70
C HIS A 159 -0.71 -24.31 -6.44
#